data_AF-A0A661HVJ5-F1
#
_entry.id   AF-A0A661HVJ5-F1
#
_cell.length_a   1.000
_cell.length_b   1.000
_cell.length_c   1.000
_cell.angle_alpha   90.00
_cell.angle_beta   90.00
_cell.angle_gamma   90.00
#
_symmetry.space_group_name_H-M   'P 1'
#
loop_
_entity.id
_entity.type
_entity.pdbx_description
1 polymer ?
#
loop_
_entity_poly.entity_id
_entity_poly.type
_entity_poly.pdbx_seq_one_letter_code
_entity_poly.pdbx_strand_id
1 'polypeptide(L)' 'MAENTKRNVFGLHGVFGVLISIVGILVILVILMLMSIVVQRDAAKNPYDPSVIRDVNNLKMRSIDNWNYSFQAPKKDK' A
#
# COMPACT_ATOMS: atom_id res chain seq x y z
N MET A 1 3.94 -56.13 -0.77
CA MET A 1 4.39 -54.83 -0.22
C MET A 1 3.97 -53.77 -1.23
N ALA A 2 2.97 -52.93 -0.92
CA ALA A 2 2.57 -51.85 -1.82
C ALA A 2 3.46 -50.63 -1.54
N GLU A 3 4.22 -50.17 -2.53
CA GLU A 3 5.08 -48.99 -2.43
C GLU A 3 4.24 -47.71 -2.41
N ASN A 4 4.52 -46.82 -1.44
CA ASN A 4 3.77 -45.57 -1.27
C ASN A 4 4.39 -44.43 -2.09
N THR A 5 3.98 -44.32 -3.36
CA THR A 5 4.39 -43.25 -4.29
C THR A 5 3.88 -41.85 -3.89
N LYS A 6 2.93 -41.73 -2.95
CA LYS A 6 2.41 -40.42 -2.49
C LYS A 6 3.37 -39.66 -1.58
N ARG A 7 4.51 -40.24 -1.22
CA ARG A 7 5.50 -39.66 -0.30
C ARG A 7 6.67 -39.01 -1.04
N ASN A 8 6.37 -38.19 -2.05
CA ASN A 8 7.39 -37.47 -2.81
C ASN A 8 7.70 -36.12 -2.14
N VAL A 9 8.85 -36.04 -1.47
CA VAL A 9 9.34 -34.83 -0.76
C VAL A 9 9.55 -33.65 -1.72
N PHE A 10 9.88 -33.92 -2.99
CA PHE A 10 10.08 -32.90 -4.02
C PHE A 10 8.86 -32.71 -4.94
N GLY A 11 7.70 -33.29 -4.59
CA GLY A 11 6.45 -33.01 -5.29
C GLY A 11 5.93 -31.60 -5.03
N LEU A 12 4.93 -31.17 -5.81
CA LEU A 12 4.25 -29.88 -5.64
C LEU A 12 3.61 -29.72 -4.25
N HIS A 13 3.21 -30.81 -3.60
CA HIS A 13 2.69 -30.79 -2.22
C HIS A 13 3.77 -30.96 -1.15
N GLY A 14 5.04 -31.08 -1.56
CA GLY A 14 6.20 -31.20 -0.69
C GLY A 14 6.99 -29.89 -0.57
N VAL A 15 8.29 -30.02 -0.33
CA VAL A 15 9.21 -28.88 -0.10
C VAL A 15 9.26 -27.94 -1.30
N PHE A 16 9.11 -28.48 -2.51
CA PHE A 16 9.12 -27.68 -3.73
C PHE A 16 7.95 -26.67 -3.78
N GLY A 17 6.75 -27.07 -3.37
CA GLY A 17 5.60 -26.17 -3.26
C GLY A 17 5.76 -25.11 -2.17
N VAL A 18 6.37 -25.47 -1.04
CA VAL A 18 6.71 -24.54 0.03
C VAL A 18 7.69 -23.47 -0.47
N LEU A 19 8.73 -23.86 -1.21
CA LEU A 19 9.71 -22.91 -1.77
C LEU A 19 9.05 -21.92 -2.74
N ILE A 20 8.18 -22.38 -3.64
CA ILE A 20 7.41 -21.51 -4.55
C ILE A 20 6.55 -20.53 -3.75
N SER A 21 5.92 -21.00 -2.68
CA SER A 21 5.05 -20.17 -1.83
C SER A 21 5.85 -19.07 -1.13
N ILE A 22 7.04 -19.39 -0.60
CA ILE A 22 7.95 -18.41 0.02
C ILE A 22 8.36 -17.35 -1.00
N VAL A 23 8.76 -17.75 -2.20
CA VAL A 23 9.11 -16.81 -3.28
C VAL A 23 7.93 -15.91 -3.62
N GLY A 24 6.72 -16.47 -3.74
CA GLY A 24 5.50 -15.70 -3.98
C GLY A 24 5.24 -14.64 -2.90
N ILE A 25 5.37 -15.02 -1.61
CA ILE A 25 5.20 -14.10 -0.49
C ILE A 25 6.26 -12.99 -0.52
N LEU A 26 7.52 -13.33 -0.81
CA LEU A 26 8.60 -12.35 -0.91
C LEU A 26 8.39 -11.37 -2.07
N VAL A 27 7.88 -11.84 -3.21
CA VAL A 27 7.55 -10.96 -4.34
C VAL A 27 6.45 -9.98 -3.96
N ILE A 28 5.37 -10.45 -3.32
CA ILE A 28 4.29 -9.59 -2.84
C ILE A 28 4.83 -8.55 -1.85
N LEU A 29 5.68 -8.98 -0.90
CA LEU A 29 6.31 -8.07 0.07
C LEU A 29 7.10 -6.96 -0.62
N VAL A 30 7.96 -7.30 -1.58
CA VAL A 30 8.78 -6.30 -2.30
C VAL A 30 7.90 -5.30 -3.04
N ILE A 31 6.85 -5.76 -3.73
CA ILE A 31 5.92 -4.87 -4.45
C ILE A 31 5.25 -3.89 -3.48
N LEU A 32 4.75 -4.39 -2.35
CA LEU A 32 4.09 -3.53 -1.34
C LEU A 32 5.07 -2.51 -0.73
N MET A 33 6.32 -2.90 -0.49
CA MET A 33 7.35 -1.96 -0.02
C MET A 33 7.64 -0.86 -1.04
N LEU A 34 7.77 -1.21 -2.33
CA LEU A 34 7.99 -0.22 -3.39
C LEU A 34 6.82 0.77 -3.49
N MET A 35 5.58 0.28 -3.44
CA MET A 35 4.39 1.15 -3.41
C MET A 35 4.40 2.09 -2.20
N SER A 36 4.75 1.58 -1.02
CA SER A 36 4.85 2.40 0.19
C SER A 36 5.88 3.52 0.03
N ILE A 37 7.06 3.21 -0.51
CA ILE A 37 8.11 4.22 -0.76
C ILE A 37 7.63 5.26 -1.76
N VAL A 38 6.95 4.87 -2.83
CA VAL A 38 6.41 5.81 -3.82
C VAL A 38 5.42 6.78 -3.18
N VAL A 39 4.47 6.27 -2.38
CA VAL A 39 3.48 7.09 -1.67
C VAL A 39 4.17 8.03 -0.66
N GLN A 40 5.12 7.53 0.12
CA GLN A 40 5.88 8.36 1.07
C GLN A 40 6.67 9.47 0.36
N ARG A 41 7.29 9.16 -0.79
CA ARG A 41 8.01 10.15 -1.61
C ARG A 41 7.08 11.21 -2.18
N ASP A 42 5.88 10.82 -2.61
CA ASP A 42 4.88 11.77 -3.13
C ASP A 42 4.38 12.71 -2.03
N ALA A 43 4.03 12.16 -0.86
CA ALA A 43 3.63 12.95 0.32
C ALA A 43 4.74 13.90 0.81
N ALA A 44 6.02 13.50 0.71
CA ALA A 44 7.14 14.37 1.07
C ALA A 44 7.36 15.51 0.07
N LYS A 45 7.07 15.29 -1.22
CA LYS A 45 7.19 16.32 -2.27
C LYS A 45 6.00 17.29 -2.27
N ASN A 46 4.82 16.77 -1.97
CA ASN A 46 3.58 17.52 -1.87
C ASN A 46 3.13 17.51 -0.40
N PRO A 47 3.85 18.21 0.49
CA PRO A 47 3.47 18.24 1.89
C PRO A 47 2.05 18.77 2.00
N TYR A 48 1.24 18.07 2.77
CA TYR A 48 -0.10 18.50 3.09
C TYR A 48 -0.07 19.90 3.70
N ASP A 49 -0.81 20.85 3.12
CA ASP A 49 -0.91 22.20 3.64
C ASP A 49 -1.98 22.27 4.75
N PRO A 50 -1.59 22.37 6.04
CA PRO A 50 -2.54 22.41 7.14
C PRO A 50 -3.29 23.74 7.25
N SER A 51 -2.88 24.78 6.50
CA SER A 51 -3.51 26.10 6.58
C SER A 51 -4.94 26.11 6.02
N VAL A 52 -5.23 25.24 5.03
CA VAL A 52 -6.54 25.15 4.37
C VAL A 52 -7.64 24.60 5.31
N ILE A 53 -7.28 23.71 6.24
CA ILE A 53 -8.20 23.17 7.26
C ILE A 53 -8.18 24.00 8.56
N ARG A 54 -7.15 24.80 8.80
CA ARG A 54 -7.03 25.59 10.05
C ARG A 54 -7.97 26.78 10.15
N ASP A 55 -8.57 27.23 9.05
CA ASP A 55 -9.65 28.21 9.12
C ASP A 55 -10.95 27.51 9.55
N VAL A 56 -11.13 27.40 10.86
CA VAL A 56 -12.32 26.82 11.51
C VAL A 56 -13.63 27.48 11.06
N ASN A 57 -13.58 28.68 10.47
CA ASN A 57 -14.76 29.38 9.95
C ASN A 57 -15.22 28.84 8.59
N ASN A 58 -14.34 28.15 7.84
CA ASN A 58 -14.66 27.60 6.51
C ASN A 58 -15.13 26.14 6.56
N LEU A 59 -15.00 25.46 7.70
CA LEU A 59 -15.41 24.07 7.88
C LEU A 59 -16.84 24.00 8.44
N LYS A 60 -17.77 23.45 7.67
CA LYS A 60 -19.14 23.17 8.15
C LYS A 60 -19.19 21.78 8.76
N MET A 61 -19.84 21.58 9.92
CA MET A 61 -19.88 20.26 10.59
C MET A 61 -20.35 19.10 9.71
N ARG A 62 -21.21 19.32 8.71
CA ARG A 62 -21.70 18.28 7.80
C ARG A 62 -22.00 18.84 6.42
N SER A 63 -20.98 19.12 5.62
CA SER A 63 -21.14 19.51 4.21
C SER A 63 -20.24 18.70 3.28
N ILE A 64 -20.77 18.37 2.10
CA ILE A 64 -20.02 17.77 0.99
C ILE A 64 -18.96 18.76 0.47
N ASP A 65 -19.22 20.06 0.60
CA ASP A 65 -18.32 21.14 0.18
C ASP A 65 -16.99 21.16 0.95
N ASN A 66 -16.92 20.51 2.11
CA ASN A 66 -15.67 20.38 2.90
C ASN A 66 -14.57 19.62 2.13
N TRP A 67 -14.94 18.84 1.11
CA TRP A 67 -13.98 18.19 0.22
C TRP A 67 -13.10 19.21 -0.50
N ASN A 68 -13.64 20.40 -0.82
CA ASN A 68 -12.91 21.50 -1.44
C ASN A 68 -11.91 22.19 -0.51
N TYR A 69 -11.74 21.74 0.73
CA TYR A 69 -10.77 22.31 1.67
C TYR A 69 -9.85 21.23 2.25
N SER A 70 -10.12 19.95 1.93
CA SER A 70 -9.37 18.82 2.47
C SER A 70 -8.39 18.28 1.42
N PHE A 71 -7.12 18.15 1.78
CA PHE A 71 -6.08 17.55 0.93
C PHE A 71 -5.85 18.26 -0.41
N GLN A 72 -6.04 19.59 -0.44
CA GLN A 72 -5.69 20.37 -1.61
C GLN A 72 -4.18 20.42 -1.79
N ALA A 73 -3.71 20.28 -3.03
CA ALA A 73 -2.32 20.54 -3.36
C ALA A 73 -1.98 22.01 -3.03
N PRO A 74 -0.77 22.29 -2.54
CA PRO A 74 -0.33 23.67 -2.30
C PRO A 74 -0.51 24.47 -3.59
N LYS A 75 -1.14 25.65 -3.49
CA LYS A 75 -1.29 26.54 -4.64
C LYS A 75 0.11 26.90 -5.12
N LYS A 76 0.39 26.60 -6.39
CA LYS A 76 1.66 26.98 -7.02
C LYS A 76 1.68 28.50 -7.10
N ASP A 77 2.47 29.15 -6.24
CA ASP A 77 2.70 30.59 -6.34
C ASP A 77 3.22 30.90 -7.76
N LYS A 78 2.56 31.86 -8.41
CA LYS A 78 2.90 32.31 -9.77
C LYS A 78 4.15 33.19 -9.74
#